data_AF-A0A938XF16-F1
#
_entry.id   AF-A0A938XF16-F1
#
_cell.length_a   1.000
_cell.length_b   1.000
_cell.length_c   1.000
_cell.angle_alpha   90.00
_cell.angle_beta   90.00
_cell.angle_gamma   90.00
#
_symmetry.space_group_name_H-M   'P 1'
#
loop_
_entity.id
_entity.type
_entity.pdbx_description
1 polymer ?
#
loop_
_entity_poly.entity_id
_entity_poly.type
_entity_poly.pdbx_seq_one_letter_code
_entity_poly.pdbx_strand_id
1 'polypeptide(L)'
;MLRKKSLLALLLSLCMVVGILPATVFAAGAGMPQNIRWAESPKSMVQWDAPSGGGQYQYELRLKLGETIIDGPDLTVQRYHLFNGSLMTEARENYTVEIRARSCIIVGEFPNEYVTSPGEWGDWATLEGSGGGEGPTPPHEHSFDGWKNNGTQHWKECSCGEKSEESPHNFGEWELIYYDVNTKYDVCERQCLTCGYEQIDRYREHQHYYTDDWSSGSTTHWKVCYYCKEVNQDTVANHTFGDWTETKPATTTEEGLKERTCSVCEYTQEETIPVHTHDVHDKAWKYDDTNHWQ
;
A
#
# COMPACT_ATOMS: atom_id res chain seq x y z
N MET A 1 40.10 47.46 73.36
CA MET A 1 39.70 46.35 74.27
C MET A 1 38.46 45.68 73.71
N LEU A 2 38.41 44.35 73.84
CA LEU A 2 37.51 43.37 73.20
C LEU A 2 36.03 43.78 73.04
N ARG A 3 35.44 43.42 71.88
CA ARG A 3 34.37 42.39 71.84
C ARG A 3 34.06 41.94 70.40
N LYS A 4 34.32 40.66 70.15
CA LYS A 4 33.85 39.88 68.98
C LYS A 4 32.32 39.98 68.90
N LYS A 5 31.78 40.28 67.70
CA LYS A 5 30.37 40.08 67.40
C LYS A 5 30.22 38.87 66.49
N SER A 6 29.41 37.94 66.99
CA SER A 6 29.04 36.64 66.47
C SER A 6 28.38 36.75 65.08
N LEU A 7 28.87 35.98 64.11
CA LEU A 7 28.19 35.74 62.83
C LEU A 7 27.15 34.63 63.03
N LEU A 8 25.90 34.94 62.70
CA LEU A 8 24.81 33.97 62.65
C LEU A 8 24.80 33.25 61.29
N ALA A 9 24.71 31.93 61.37
CA ALA A 9 23.87 31.03 60.58
C ALA A 9 23.99 31.00 59.04
N LEU A 10 24.55 29.89 58.54
CA LEU A 10 23.99 29.19 57.39
C LEU A 10 24.21 27.68 57.59
N LEU A 11 23.13 27.00 57.99
CA LEU A 11 22.97 25.55 57.98
C LEU A 11 23.03 25.05 56.54
N LEU A 12 23.75 23.95 56.28
CA LEU A 12 23.27 22.83 55.44
C LEU A 12 24.29 21.68 55.43
N SER A 13 23.96 20.67 56.23
CA SER A 13 24.00 19.24 55.86
C SER A 13 25.21 18.75 55.05
N LEU A 14 26.32 18.49 55.73
CA LEU A 14 27.37 17.59 55.23
C LEU A 14 26.87 16.14 55.33
N CYS A 15 26.00 15.74 54.40
CA CYS A 15 25.67 14.32 54.23
C CYS A 15 26.91 13.60 53.69
N MET A 16 27.33 12.55 54.40
CA MET A 16 28.24 11.54 53.91
C MET A 16 27.77 11.06 52.53
N VAL A 17 28.41 11.53 51.46
CA VAL A 17 28.39 10.79 50.20
C VAL A 17 29.41 9.67 50.36
N VAL A 18 28.95 8.60 51.02
CA VAL A 18 29.54 7.27 50.81
C VAL A 18 29.43 7.05 49.31
N GLY A 19 30.55 7.19 48.60
CA GLY A 19 30.67 6.82 47.21
C GLY A 19 30.41 5.33 47.10
N ILE A 20 29.16 4.95 46.87
CA ILE A 20 28.80 3.65 46.34
C ILE A 20 29.23 3.71 44.88
N LEU A 21 30.50 3.41 44.62
CA LEU A 21 30.89 2.88 43.32
C LEU A 21 30.17 1.53 43.21
N PRO A 22 29.27 1.32 42.22
CA PRO A 22 28.84 -0.02 41.91
C PRO A 22 30.03 -0.71 41.26
N ALA A 23 30.85 -1.38 42.08
CA ALA A 23 31.76 -2.41 41.60
C ALA A 23 30.89 -3.55 41.05
N THR A 24 30.46 -3.39 39.80
CA THR A 24 29.89 -4.50 39.04
C THR A 24 31.07 -5.34 38.59
N VAL A 25 31.37 -6.38 39.38
CA VAL A 25 32.12 -7.53 38.90
C VAL A 25 31.27 -8.13 37.79
N PHE A 26 31.59 -7.80 36.54
CA PHE A 26 31.00 -8.46 35.40
C PHE A 26 31.52 -9.90 35.40
N ALA A 27 30.60 -10.86 35.48
CA ALA A 27 30.93 -12.25 35.17
C ALA A 27 31.51 -12.33 33.75
N ALA A 28 32.45 -13.23 33.49
CA ALA A 28 32.95 -13.47 32.14
C ALA A 28 31.76 -13.71 31.19
N GLY A 29 31.63 -12.87 30.16
CA GLY A 29 30.50 -12.86 29.20
C GLY A 29 29.41 -11.80 29.45
N ALA A 30 29.36 -11.17 30.62
CA ALA A 30 28.43 -10.08 30.89
C ALA A 30 28.94 -8.79 30.21
N GLY A 31 28.39 -8.47 29.05
CA GLY A 31 28.85 -7.36 28.20
C GLY A 31 29.16 -7.74 26.75
N MET A 32 29.05 -9.03 26.40
CA MET A 32 29.31 -9.51 25.05
C MET A 32 28.10 -9.28 24.11
N PRO A 33 28.26 -8.65 22.94
CA PRO A 33 27.23 -8.60 21.90
C PRO A 33 26.80 -10.01 21.48
N GLN A 34 25.50 -10.21 21.22
CA GLN A 34 24.92 -11.52 20.91
C GLN A 34 24.40 -11.56 19.48
N ASN A 35 24.24 -12.76 18.90
CA ASN A 35 23.55 -12.98 17.63
C ASN A 35 24.00 -12.04 16.48
N ILE A 36 25.32 -11.92 16.32
CA ILE A 36 25.93 -11.06 15.31
C ILE A 36 25.69 -11.69 13.95
N ARG A 37 25.11 -10.92 13.01
CA ARG A 37 24.63 -11.46 11.74
C ARG A 37 24.60 -10.41 10.64
N TRP A 38 24.84 -10.85 9.41
CA TRP A 38 24.59 -10.03 8.23
C TRP A 38 23.08 -9.80 8.04
N ALA A 39 22.69 -8.60 7.63
CA ALA A 39 21.31 -8.34 7.21
C ALA A 39 21.06 -8.85 5.78
N GLU A 40 19.80 -9.13 5.41
CA GLU A 40 19.47 -9.52 4.03
C GLU A 40 19.65 -8.37 3.03
N SER A 41 19.33 -7.14 3.45
CA SER A 41 19.51 -5.91 2.68
C SER A 41 19.63 -4.69 3.63
N PRO A 42 20.53 -3.72 3.37
CA PRO A 42 21.53 -3.70 2.31
C PRO A 42 22.68 -4.68 2.58
N LYS A 43 23.42 -5.06 1.53
CA LYS A 43 24.36 -6.18 1.66
C LYS A 43 25.57 -5.91 2.60
N SER A 44 25.87 -4.65 2.87
CA SER A 44 26.97 -4.24 3.77
C SER A 44 26.56 -4.03 5.22
N MET A 45 25.29 -4.33 5.58
CA MET A 45 24.81 -4.13 6.94
C MET A 45 25.02 -5.37 7.82
N VAL A 46 25.56 -5.14 9.02
CA VAL A 46 25.61 -6.12 10.12
C VAL A 46 24.70 -5.65 11.26
N GLN A 47 24.07 -6.60 11.95
CA GLN A 47 23.20 -6.35 13.11
C GLN A 47 23.49 -7.36 14.22
N TRP A 48 23.16 -7.00 15.46
CA TRP A 48 23.42 -7.81 16.64
C TRP A 48 22.43 -7.50 17.75
N ASP A 49 22.35 -8.40 18.72
CA ASP A 49 21.55 -8.23 19.92
C ASP A 49 22.44 -7.67 21.05
N ALA A 50 21.83 -6.88 21.94
CA ALA A 50 22.55 -6.27 23.05
C ALA A 50 23.08 -7.32 24.03
N PRO A 51 24.13 -7.00 24.80
CA PRO A 51 24.61 -7.90 25.85
C PRO A 51 23.52 -8.32 26.84
N SER A 52 23.63 -9.56 27.33
CA SER A 52 22.75 -10.10 28.37
C SER A 52 22.90 -9.30 29.67
N GLY A 53 21.78 -8.88 30.26
CA GLY A 53 21.76 -8.11 31.51
C GLY A 53 21.01 -6.79 31.44
N GLY A 54 20.68 -6.33 30.22
CA GLY A 54 19.97 -5.08 30.01
C GLY A 54 20.84 -3.85 30.29
N GLY A 55 20.48 -2.71 29.71
CA GLY A 55 21.24 -1.46 29.83
C GLY A 55 21.49 -0.79 28.50
N GLN A 56 22.16 0.36 28.55
CA GLN A 56 22.59 1.12 27.38
C GLN A 56 24.05 0.79 27.08
N TYR A 57 24.35 0.61 25.79
CA TYR A 57 25.66 0.19 25.34
C TYR A 57 26.11 1.04 24.16
N GLN A 58 27.43 1.28 24.12
CA GLN A 58 28.12 1.71 22.92
C GLN A 58 28.89 0.52 22.36
N TYR A 59 28.94 0.43 21.04
CA TYR A 59 29.61 -0.62 20.30
C TYR A 59 30.78 -0.05 19.51
N GLU A 60 31.84 -0.85 19.38
CA GLU A 60 32.93 -0.62 18.45
C GLU A 60 32.98 -1.80 17.48
N LEU A 61 33.03 -1.51 16.17
CA LEU A 61 33.02 -2.51 15.11
C LEU A 61 34.18 -2.32 14.16
N ARG A 62 34.70 -3.43 13.64
CA ARG A 62 35.64 -3.43 12.51
C ARG A 62 35.38 -4.60 11.57
N LEU A 63 35.61 -4.38 10.28
CA LEU A 63 35.52 -5.39 9.24
C LEU A 63 36.93 -5.83 8.83
N LYS A 64 37.20 -7.13 8.84
CA LYS A 64 38.47 -7.70 8.40
C LYS A 64 38.31 -8.59 7.17
N LEU A 65 39.31 -8.60 6.31
CA LEU A 65 39.54 -9.61 5.28
C LEU A 65 40.85 -10.34 5.62
N GLY A 66 40.74 -11.58 6.11
CA GLY A 66 41.85 -12.25 6.78
C GLY A 66 42.29 -11.47 8.02
N GLU A 67 43.57 -11.10 8.12
CA GLU A 67 44.10 -10.30 9.23
C GLU A 67 44.02 -8.78 9.01
N THR A 68 43.68 -8.33 7.81
CA THR A 68 43.65 -6.91 7.47
C THR A 68 42.31 -6.29 7.83
N ILE A 69 42.31 -5.22 8.63
CA ILE A 69 41.13 -4.36 8.82
C ILE A 69 40.92 -3.56 7.54
N ILE A 70 39.74 -3.68 6.94
CA ILE A 70 39.37 -3.00 5.70
C ILE A 70 38.34 -1.89 5.93
N ASP A 71 37.61 -1.90 7.06
CA ASP A 71 36.66 -0.85 7.44
C ASP A 71 36.56 -0.73 8.98
N GLY A 72 36.36 0.49 9.48
CA GLY A 72 36.42 0.83 10.90
C GLY A 72 37.86 0.99 11.48
N PRO A 73 38.02 1.05 12.82
CA PRO A 73 36.96 0.87 13.81
C PRO A 73 35.96 2.01 13.83
N ASP A 74 34.67 1.67 13.89
CA ASP A 74 33.56 2.62 13.98
C ASP A 74 32.80 2.46 15.28
N LEU A 75 32.30 3.59 15.80
CA LEU A 75 31.50 3.64 17.02
C LEU A 75 30.03 3.85 16.71
N THR A 76 29.16 3.11 17.37
CA THR A 76 27.71 3.27 17.27
C THR A 76 27.00 2.93 18.57
N VAL A 77 25.83 3.51 18.77
CA VAL A 77 24.88 3.12 19.84
C VAL A 77 23.68 2.35 19.28
N GLN A 78 23.59 2.28 17.95
CA GLN A 78 22.59 1.51 17.24
C GLN A 78 22.99 0.02 17.25
N ARG A 79 22.00 -0.86 17.09
CA ARG A 79 22.20 -2.33 17.02
C ARG A 79 22.46 -2.85 15.60
N TYR A 80 22.86 -1.94 14.72
CA TYR A 80 23.25 -2.22 13.36
C TYR A 80 24.34 -1.25 12.91
N HIS A 81 25.10 -1.64 11.90
CA HIS A 81 26.12 -0.81 11.28
C HIS A 81 26.21 -1.15 9.78
N LEU A 82 26.36 -0.11 8.94
CA LEU A 82 26.55 -0.26 7.51
C LEU A 82 28.02 -0.01 7.19
N PHE A 83 28.74 -1.06 6.82
CA PHE A 83 30.09 -0.93 6.28
C PHE A 83 30.05 -0.28 4.89
N ASN A 84 31.16 0.32 4.48
CA ASN A 84 31.36 0.86 3.15
C ASN A 84 31.39 -0.27 2.11
N GLY A 85 30.26 -0.49 1.44
CA GLY A 85 30.11 -1.54 0.45
C GLY A 85 31.10 -1.46 -0.73
N SER A 86 31.72 -0.30 -0.98
CA SER A 86 32.75 -0.18 -2.03
C SER A 86 34.07 -0.87 -1.67
N LEU A 87 34.33 -1.11 -0.37
CA LEU A 87 35.52 -1.81 0.12
C LEU A 87 35.29 -3.33 0.20
N MET A 88 34.03 -3.78 0.06
CA MET A 88 33.64 -5.19 0.13
C MET A 88 33.74 -5.84 -1.26
N THR A 89 34.94 -6.21 -1.68
CA THR A 89 35.24 -6.82 -2.99
C THR A 89 35.03 -8.34 -3.09
N GLU A 90 34.80 -9.02 -1.97
CA GLU A 90 34.70 -10.49 -1.85
C GLU A 90 33.30 -10.95 -1.40
N ALA A 91 33.05 -12.25 -1.40
CA ALA A 91 31.85 -12.83 -0.80
C ALA A 91 31.80 -12.59 0.73
N ARG A 92 30.59 -12.50 1.31
CA ARG A 92 30.39 -12.16 2.73
C ARG A 92 31.07 -13.14 3.69
N GLU A 93 31.12 -14.41 3.32
CA GLU A 93 31.79 -15.44 4.12
C GLU A 93 33.30 -15.24 4.29
N ASN A 94 33.92 -14.41 3.44
CA ASN A 94 35.36 -14.14 3.51
C ASN A 94 35.70 -13.03 4.51
N TYR A 95 34.69 -12.31 5.00
CA TYR A 95 34.88 -11.24 5.96
C TYR A 95 34.67 -11.73 7.40
N THR A 96 35.43 -11.12 8.30
CA THR A 96 35.24 -11.28 9.74
C THR A 96 34.75 -9.96 10.31
N VAL A 97 33.60 -9.98 10.97
CA VAL A 97 33.13 -8.83 11.74
C VAL A 97 33.55 -9.02 13.18
N GLU A 98 34.28 -8.05 13.72
CA GLU A 98 34.59 -7.98 15.14
C GLU A 98 33.79 -6.84 15.76
N ILE A 99 33.09 -7.15 16.84
CA ILE A 99 32.31 -6.20 17.63
C ILE A 99 32.57 -6.40 19.12
N ARG A 100 32.69 -5.30 19.85
CA ARG A 100 32.68 -5.30 21.32
C ARG A 100 31.77 -4.22 21.85
N ALA A 101 31.29 -4.38 23.08
CA ALA A 101 30.43 -3.40 23.73
C ALA A 101 31.05 -2.87 25.03
N ARG A 102 30.64 -1.67 25.41
CA ARG A 102 30.83 -1.10 26.74
C ARG A 102 29.52 -0.53 27.25
N SER A 103 29.26 -0.65 28.54
CA SER A 103 28.13 0.02 29.18
C SER A 103 28.29 1.54 29.08
N CYS A 104 27.21 2.27 28.88
CA CYS A 104 27.24 3.72 28.88
C CYS A 104 25.89 4.32 29.27
N ILE A 105 25.80 5.65 29.26
CA ILE A 105 24.53 6.40 29.33
C ILE A 105 24.37 7.15 28.01
N ILE A 106 23.30 6.86 27.27
CA ILE A 106 22.96 7.53 26.01
C ILE A 106 22.00 8.67 26.32
N VAL A 107 22.36 9.88 25.89
CA VAL A 107 21.55 11.09 26.08
C VAL A 107 21.21 11.69 24.71
N GLY A 108 20.01 12.25 24.60
CA GLY A 108 19.45 12.75 23.35
C GLY A 108 18.53 11.73 22.69
N GLU A 109 18.05 12.09 21.50
CA GLU A 109 17.20 11.24 20.66
C GLU A 109 17.82 11.16 19.27
N PHE A 110 17.65 10.02 18.60
CA PHE A 110 18.15 9.81 17.25
C PHE A 110 17.68 10.94 16.31
N PRO A 111 18.57 11.54 15.50
CA PRO A 111 19.96 11.15 15.23
C PRO A 111 21.02 11.86 16.11
N ASN A 112 20.62 12.68 17.09
CA ASN A 112 21.51 13.54 17.88
C ASN A 112 21.87 12.91 19.24
N GLU A 113 22.18 11.61 19.25
CA GLU A 113 22.55 10.86 20.44
C GLU A 113 24.03 11.08 20.77
N TYR A 114 24.36 11.23 22.06
CA TYR A 114 25.73 11.25 22.53
C TYR A 114 25.94 10.37 23.77
N VAL A 115 27.13 9.81 23.86
CA VAL A 115 27.51 8.87 24.91
C VAL A 115 28.14 9.60 26.08
N THR A 116 27.64 9.33 27.29
CA THR A 116 28.21 9.80 28.55
C THR A 116 28.55 8.61 29.45
N SER A 117 29.48 8.81 30.38
CA SER A 117 29.90 7.80 31.37
C SER A 117 30.23 6.42 30.77
N PRO A 118 31.13 6.32 29.77
CA PRO A 118 31.48 5.04 29.18
C PRO A 118 32.23 4.16 30.19
N GLY A 119 31.82 2.91 30.32
CA GLY A 119 32.55 1.86 31.02
C GLY A 119 33.71 1.31 30.20
N GLU A 120 34.34 0.26 30.73
CA GLU A 120 35.40 -0.46 30.03
C GLU A 120 34.85 -1.27 28.85
N TRP A 121 35.66 -1.42 27.81
CA TRP A 121 35.34 -2.28 26.68
C TRP A 121 35.39 -3.75 27.10
N GLY A 122 34.35 -4.51 26.73
CA GLY A 122 34.35 -5.96 26.83
C GLY A 122 35.21 -6.63 25.77
N ASP A 123 35.24 -7.96 25.83
CA ASP A 123 35.93 -8.80 24.86
C ASP A 123 35.32 -8.66 23.44
N TRP A 124 36.14 -8.98 22.43
CA TRP A 124 35.70 -9.01 21.04
C TRP A 124 34.85 -10.24 20.77
N ALA A 125 33.65 -10.01 20.24
CA ALA A 125 32.83 -11.00 19.59
C ALA A 125 33.12 -11.02 18.09
N THR A 126 33.23 -12.22 17.53
CA THR A 126 33.54 -12.43 16.12
C THR A 126 32.37 -13.10 15.40
N LEU A 127 32.06 -12.63 14.20
CA LEU A 127 31.29 -13.36 13.20
C LEU A 127 32.27 -13.83 12.12
N GLU A 128 32.50 -15.14 12.06
CA GLU A 128 33.34 -15.78 11.05
C GLU A 128 32.48 -16.57 10.06
N GLY A 129 32.57 -16.26 8.75
CA GLY A 129 31.85 -17.00 7.72
C GLY A 129 30.32 -16.92 7.82
N SER A 130 29.60 -17.53 6.88
CA SER A 130 28.14 -17.67 6.93
C SER A 130 27.71 -18.72 7.96
N GLY A 131 28.09 -18.51 9.22
CA GLY A 131 27.66 -19.30 10.37
C GLY A 131 26.28 -18.88 10.87
N GLY A 132 25.25 -19.05 10.04
CA GLY A 132 23.87 -19.15 10.52
C GLY A 132 23.71 -20.44 11.30
N GLY A 133 24.22 -20.45 12.53
CA GLY A 133 24.08 -21.57 13.47
C GLY A 133 23.11 -21.18 14.57
N GLU A 134 21.92 -21.78 14.53
CA GLU A 134 20.95 -21.81 15.61
C GLU A 134 21.61 -22.39 16.87
N GLY A 135 22.17 -21.53 17.72
CA GLY A 135 22.42 -21.89 19.11
C GLY A 135 21.09 -22.09 19.81
N PRO A 136 20.94 -23.07 20.73
CA PRO A 136 19.67 -23.31 21.40
C PRO A 136 19.22 -22.03 22.10
N THR A 137 18.12 -21.45 21.63
CA THR A 137 17.41 -20.39 22.32
C THR A 137 17.07 -20.89 23.72
N PRO A 138 17.33 -20.09 24.78
CA PRO A 138 16.82 -20.41 26.11
C PRO A 138 15.31 -20.66 25.99
N PRO A 139 14.75 -21.70 26.65
CA PRO A 139 13.33 -21.99 26.54
C PRO A 139 12.56 -20.77 27.04
N HIS A 140 11.95 -20.06 26.11
CA HIS A 140 11.02 -18.98 26.35
C HIS A 140 9.71 -19.35 25.66
N GLU A 141 8.60 -18.89 26.23
CA GLU A 141 7.28 -19.15 25.65
C GLU A 141 7.10 -18.25 24.43
N HIS A 142 6.84 -18.84 23.27
CA HIS A 142 6.61 -18.08 22.05
C HIS A 142 5.20 -17.48 22.06
N SER A 143 5.11 -16.15 22.07
CA SER A 143 3.88 -15.42 21.75
C SER A 143 3.95 -14.90 20.32
N PHE A 144 2.89 -15.14 19.55
CA PHE A 144 2.79 -14.81 18.13
C PHE A 144 1.63 -13.84 17.89
N ASP A 145 1.92 -12.53 17.99
CA ASP A 145 0.91 -11.48 17.91
C ASP A 145 0.79 -10.87 16.51
N GLY A 146 -0.45 -10.82 16.00
CA GLY A 146 -0.77 -10.23 14.68
C GLY A 146 -0.21 -11.03 13.50
N TRP A 147 -0.62 -10.68 12.27
CA TRP A 147 -0.05 -11.27 11.06
C TRP A 147 1.01 -10.32 10.47
N LYS A 148 2.12 -10.90 10.01
CA LYS A 148 3.11 -10.24 9.17
C LYS A 148 2.90 -10.67 7.72
N ASN A 149 3.33 -9.84 6.78
CA ASN A 149 3.22 -10.15 5.36
C ASN A 149 4.31 -9.45 4.54
N ASN A 150 4.51 -9.97 3.32
CA ASN A 150 5.29 -9.35 2.26
C ASN A 150 4.57 -9.58 0.92
N GLY A 151 5.24 -9.31 -0.21
CA GLY A 151 4.64 -9.47 -1.55
C GLY A 151 4.28 -10.91 -1.95
N THR A 152 4.81 -11.94 -1.27
CA THR A 152 4.64 -13.35 -1.66
C THR A 152 3.90 -14.18 -0.62
N GLN A 153 4.02 -13.87 0.67
CA GLN A 153 3.52 -14.70 1.76
C GLN A 153 3.19 -13.91 3.03
N HIS A 154 2.59 -14.61 3.99
CA HIS A 154 2.33 -14.12 5.34
C HIS A 154 2.80 -15.13 6.39
N TRP A 155 3.09 -14.63 7.60
CA TRP A 155 3.58 -15.43 8.72
C TRP A 155 3.20 -14.78 10.05
N LYS A 156 3.32 -15.54 11.13
CA LYS A 156 3.36 -15.08 12.50
C LYS A 156 4.80 -14.90 12.95
N GLU A 157 5.11 -13.84 13.68
CA GLU A 157 6.48 -13.55 14.12
C GLU A 157 6.52 -13.32 15.63
N CYS A 158 7.38 -14.06 16.31
CA CYS A 158 7.65 -13.86 17.72
C CYS A 158 8.64 -12.70 17.92
N SER A 159 8.68 -12.08 19.10
CA SER A 159 9.64 -11.02 19.43
C SER A 159 11.11 -11.46 19.33
N CYS A 160 11.38 -12.76 19.37
CA CYS A 160 12.71 -13.35 19.14
C CYS A 160 13.08 -13.51 17.66
N GLY A 161 12.16 -13.19 16.73
CA GLY A 161 12.35 -13.32 15.28
C GLY A 161 11.96 -14.68 14.71
N GLU A 162 11.56 -15.64 15.57
CA GLU A 162 11.02 -16.93 15.11
C GLU A 162 9.76 -16.71 14.28
N LYS A 163 9.71 -17.34 13.11
CA LYS A 163 8.54 -17.31 12.22
C LYS A 163 7.74 -18.60 12.35
N SER A 164 6.42 -18.49 12.38
CA SER A 164 5.51 -19.62 12.36
C SER A 164 4.34 -19.35 11.42
N GLU A 165 3.58 -20.40 11.09
CA GLU A 165 2.40 -20.31 10.21
C GLU A 165 2.69 -19.61 8.87
N GLU A 166 3.87 -19.85 8.30
CA GLU A 166 4.25 -19.28 7.02
C GLU A 166 3.46 -19.94 5.88
N SER A 167 2.76 -19.12 5.10
CA SER A 167 1.95 -19.57 3.98
C SER A 167 1.88 -18.51 2.88
N PRO A 168 1.80 -18.92 1.59
CA PRO A 168 1.41 -18.02 0.52
C PRO A 168 0.07 -17.35 0.81
N HIS A 169 -0.15 -16.18 0.20
CA HIS A 169 -1.41 -15.45 0.33
C HIS A 169 -2.61 -16.22 -0.22
N ASN A 170 -3.70 -16.18 0.53
CA ASN A 170 -5.03 -16.66 0.13
C ASN A 170 -5.91 -15.46 -0.21
N PHE A 171 -5.74 -14.94 -1.41
CA PHE A 171 -6.54 -13.80 -1.87
C PHE A 171 -7.99 -14.17 -2.18
N GLY A 172 -8.90 -13.26 -1.89
CA GLY A 172 -10.28 -13.30 -2.39
C GLY A 172 -10.39 -12.98 -3.88
N GLU A 173 -11.63 -12.85 -4.34
CA GLU A 173 -11.95 -12.36 -5.68
C GLU A 173 -11.43 -10.94 -5.88
N TRP A 174 -11.15 -10.60 -7.13
CA TRP A 174 -10.77 -9.25 -7.50
C TRP A 174 -12.01 -8.36 -7.61
N GLU A 175 -11.96 -7.20 -6.99
CA GLU A 175 -13.00 -6.18 -7.02
C GLU A 175 -12.56 -5.02 -7.92
N LEU A 176 -13.46 -4.54 -8.78
CA LEU A 176 -13.21 -3.40 -9.65
C LEU A 176 -13.25 -2.10 -8.84
N ILE A 177 -12.15 -1.36 -8.81
CA ILE A 177 -12.12 -0.01 -8.25
C ILE A 177 -12.69 0.96 -9.29
N TYR A 178 -12.07 0.98 -10.47
CA TYR A 178 -12.50 1.83 -11.59
C TYR A 178 -11.90 1.36 -12.92
N TYR A 179 -12.48 1.82 -14.03
CA TYR A 179 -11.93 1.68 -15.38
C TYR A 179 -11.10 2.90 -15.78
N ASP A 180 -9.85 2.70 -16.20
CA ASP A 180 -8.99 3.77 -16.67
C ASP A 180 -9.20 4.03 -18.17
N VAL A 181 -9.88 5.13 -18.48
CA VAL A 181 -10.19 5.54 -19.85
C VAL A 181 -8.96 5.82 -20.72
N ASN A 182 -7.79 6.11 -20.12
CA ASN A 182 -6.56 6.42 -20.84
C ASN A 182 -5.82 5.16 -21.26
N THR A 183 -5.72 4.20 -20.33
CA THR A 183 -4.98 2.96 -20.55
C THR A 183 -5.85 1.84 -21.09
N LYS A 184 -7.19 1.99 -21.03
CA LYS A 184 -8.19 1.00 -21.45
C LYS A 184 -8.17 -0.28 -20.62
N TYR A 185 -7.68 -0.20 -19.38
CA TYR A 185 -7.65 -1.32 -18.44
C TYR A 185 -8.52 -1.08 -17.22
N ASP A 186 -8.97 -2.17 -16.61
CA ASP A 186 -9.60 -2.15 -15.30
C ASP A 186 -8.52 -2.10 -14.21
N VAL A 187 -8.77 -1.26 -13.21
CA VAL A 187 -7.96 -1.21 -11.99
C VAL A 187 -8.74 -1.94 -10.91
N CYS A 188 -8.19 -3.08 -10.48
CA CYS A 188 -8.83 -3.96 -9.52
C CYS A 188 -7.96 -4.12 -8.27
N GLU A 189 -8.61 -4.35 -7.13
CA GLU A 189 -7.94 -4.74 -5.89
C GLU A 189 -8.46 -6.07 -5.38
N ARG A 190 -7.63 -6.70 -4.54
CA ARG A 190 -8.02 -7.82 -3.71
C ARG A 190 -7.19 -7.81 -2.45
N GLN A 191 -7.71 -8.45 -1.41
CA GLN A 191 -7.02 -8.60 -0.15
C GLN A 191 -6.83 -10.06 0.23
N CYS A 192 -5.71 -10.35 0.89
CA CYS A 192 -5.46 -11.64 1.50
C CYS A 192 -6.42 -11.82 2.68
N LEU A 193 -7.22 -12.88 2.65
CA LEU A 193 -8.28 -13.12 3.64
C LEU A 193 -7.72 -13.42 5.04
N THR A 194 -6.44 -13.79 5.14
CA THR A 194 -5.79 -14.12 6.43
C THR A 194 -5.10 -12.91 7.06
N CYS A 195 -4.31 -12.17 6.28
CA CYS A 195 -3.43 -11.12 6.82
C CYS A 195 -3.80 -9.70 6.39
N GLY A 196 -4.80 -9.53 5.51
CA GLY A 196 -5.21 -8.23 4.99
C GLY A 196 -4.22 -7.57 4.02
N TYR A 197 -3.22 -8.32 3.52
CA TYR A 197 -2.31 -7.78 2.50
C TYR A 197 -3.08 -7.46 1.21
N GLU A 198 -2.99 -6.21 0.77
CA GLU A 198 -3.68 -5.71 -0.40
C GLU A 198 -2.80 -5.84 -1.66
N GLN A 199 -3.43 -6.22 -2.77
CA GLN A 199 -2.84 -6.19 -4.10
C GLN A 199 -3.70 -5.34 -5.03
N ILE A 200 -3.03 -4.56 -5.87
CA ILE A 200 -3.66 -3.75 -6.92
C ILE A 200 -3.10 -4.20 -8.26
N ASP A 201 -3.99 -4.61 -9.16
CA ASP A 201 -3.68 -4.84 -10.58
C ASP A 201 -4.21 -3.65 -11.38
N ARG A 202 -3.30 -2.95 -12.08
CA ARG A 202 -3.59 -1.74 -12.86
C ARG A 202 -3.75 -2.01 -14.35
N TYR A 203 -3.52 -3.24 -14.80
CA TYR A 203 -3.42 -3.60 -16.21
C TYR A 203 -4.29 -4.80 -16.55
N ARG A 204 -5.40 -4.95 -15.82
CA ARG A 204 -6.33 -6.04 -16.03
C ARG A 204 -7.20 -5.74 -17.25
N GLU A 205 -7.31 -6.71 -18.15
CA GLU A 205 -8.15 -6.57 -19.35
C GLU A 205 -9.58 -6.15 -18.97
N HIS A 206 -10.09 -5.13 -19.65
CA HIS A 206 -11.40 -4.56 -19.36
C HIS A 206 -12.52 -5.55 -19.68
N GLN A 207 -13.41 -5.78 -18.71
CA GLN A 207 -14.62 -6.58 -18.94
C GLN A 207 -15.81 -5.67 -19.23
N HIS A 208 -16.48 -5.92 -20.37
CA HIS A 208 -17.67 -5.14 -20.73
C HIS A 208 -18.88 -5.53 -19.88
N TYR A 209 -19.42 -4.54 -19.17
CA TYR A 209 -20.68 -4.66 -18.44
C TYR A 209 -21.77 -3.85 -19.15
N TYR A 210 -22.78 -4.53 -19.69
CA TYR A 210 -23.89 -3.89 -20.41
C TYR A 210 -25.10 -3.74 -19.51
N THR A 211 -25.67 -2.52 -19.44
CA THR A 211 -26.86 -2.22 -18.64
C THR A 211 -28.15 -2.74 -19.29
N ASP A 212 -29.21 -2.86 -18.49
CA ASP A 212 -30.55 -3.22 -18.97
C ASP A 212 -31.21 -2.12 -19.82
N ASP A 213 -30.74 -0.88 -19.70
CA ASP A 213 -31.18 0.23 -20.56
C ASP A 213 -30.67 0.09 -21.99
N TRP A 214 -31.48 0.52 -22.96
CA TRP A 214 -31.10 0.56 -24.38
C TRP A 214 -30.72 1.97 -24.80
N SER A 215 -29.67 2.08 -25.59
CA SER A 215 -29.37 3.31 -26.34
C SER A 215 -30.07 3.26 -27.69
N SER A 216 -30.48 4.42 -28.21
CA SER A 216 -31.19 4.53 -29.49
C SER A 216 -30.72 5.71 -30.32
N GLY A 217 -30.61 5.50 -31.63
CA GLY A 217 -30.55 6.54 -32.65
C GLY A 217 -31.83 6.59 -33.48
N SER A 218 -31.81 7.33 -34.59
CA SER A 218 -32.99 7.48 -35.46
C SER A 218 -33.40 6.21 -36.19
N THR A 219 -32.44 5.31 -36.48
CA THR A 219 -32.68 4.07 -37.25
C THR A 219 -32.48 2.79 -36.45
N THR A 220 -31.59 2.80 -35.47
CA THR A 220 -31.18 1.61 -34.71
C THR A 220 -31.16 1.84 -33.21
N HIS A 221 -31.11 0.76 -32.44
CA HIS A 221 -30.80 0.73 -31.02
C HIS A 221 -29.67 -0.26 -30.72
N TRP A 222 -29.02 -0.11 -29.57
CA TRP A 222 -27.87 -0.92 -29.15
C TRP A 222 -27.63 -0.85 -27.63
N LYS A 223 -26.82 -1.76 -27.12
CA LYS A 223 -26.28 -1.74 -25.76
C LYS A 223 -24.93 -1.06 -25.73
N VAL A 224 -24.65 -0.40 -24.61
CA VAL A 224 -23.40 0.34 -24.37
C VAL A 224 -22.78 -0.16 -23.08
N CYS A 225 -21.47 -0.37 -23.09
CA CYS A 225 -20.76 -0.73 -21.86
C CYS A 225 -20.86 0.42 -20.86
N TYR A 226 -21.25 0.09 -19.62
CA TYR A 226 -21.43 1.05 -18.55
C TYR A 226 -20.16 1.88 -18.28
N TYR A 227 -18.99 1.24 -18.30
CA TYR A 227 -17.72 1.88 -17.95
C TYR A 227 -17.06 2.57 -19.15
N CYS A 228 -16.77 1.83 -20.23
CA CYS A 228 -15.99 2.37 -21.35
C CYS A 228 -16.81 3.09 -22.42
N LYS A 229 -18.15 3.00 -22.35
CA LYS A 229 -19.09 3.59 -23.34
C LYS A 229 -18.99 3.03 -24.75
N GLU A 230 -18.29 1.92 -24.94
CA GLU A 230 -18.26 1.23 -26.23
C GLU A 230 -19.58 0.52 -26.53
N VAL A 231 -19.94 0.52 -27.81
CA VAL A 231 -21.16 -0.12 -28.31
C VAL A 231 -20.94 -1.61 -28.43
N ASN A 232 -21.88 -2.40 -27.88
CA ASN A 232 -21.95 -3.82 -28.17
C ASN A 232 -22.50 -4.03 -29.58
N GLN A 233 -21.61 -4.35 -30.52
CA GLN A 233 -21.95 -4.53 -31.92
C GLN A 233 -22.96 -5.67 -32.15
N ASP A 234 -22.98 -6.69 -31.30
CA ASP A 234 -23.90 -7.83 -31.43
C ASP A 234 -25.35 -7.48 -31.08
N THR A 235 -25.57 -6.31 -30.46
CA THR A 235 -26.89 -5.82 -30.05
C THR A 235 -27.45 -4.73 -30.96
N VAL A 236 -26.68 -4.32 -31.98
CA VAL A 236 -27.12 -3.28 -32.91
C VAL A 236 -28.24 -3.83 -33.79
N ALA A 237 -29.44 -3.28 -33.66
CA ALA A 237 -30.60 -3.71 -34.41
C ALA A 237 -31.48 -2.52 -34.82
N ASN A 238 -32.25 -2.68 -35.90
CA ASN A 238 -33.28 -1.72 -36.28
C ASN A 238 -34.39 -1.70 -35.22
N HIS A 239 -35.08 -0.57 -35.13
CA HIS A 239 -36.25 -0.43 -34.27
C HIS A 239 -37.36 -1.43 -34.63
N THR A 240 -37.99 -1.97 -33.59
CA THR A 240 -39.19 -2.81 -33.71
C THR A 240 -40.40 -1.97 -33.33
N PHE A 241 -40.94 -1.27 -34.32
CA PHE A 241 -42.11 -0.40 -34.13
C PHE A 241 -43.42 -1.15 -34.29
N GLY A 242 -44.43 -0.76 -33.50
CA GLY A 242 -45.82 -1.12 -33.75
C GLY A 242 -46.47 -0.23 -34.81
N ASP A 243 -47.80 -0.27 -34.84
CA ASP A 243 -48.61 0.58 -35.71
C ASP A 243 -48.46 2.07 -35.36
N TRP A 244 -48.65 2.93 -36.36
CA TRP A 244 -48.71 4.37 -36.16
C TRP A 244 -49.95 4.77 -35.38
N THR A 245 -49.77 5.62 -34.38
CA THR A 245 -50.84 6.28 -33.62
C THR A 245 -50.92 7.73 -34.04
N GLU A 246 -52.08 8.19 -34.51
CA GLU A 246 -52.30 9.59 -34.81
C GLU A 246 -52.45 10.39 -33.50
N THR A 247 -51.61 11.40 -33.32
CA THR A 247 -51.64 12.29 -32.14
C THR A 247 -52.29 13.63 -32.46
N LYS A 248 -52.25 14.04 -33.72
CA LYS A 248 -52.96 15.22 -34.24
C LYS A 248 -53.52 14.93 -35.64
N PRO A 249 -54.84 15.05 -35.88
CA PRO A 249 -55.39 14.90 -37.22
C PRO A 249 -54.90 16.02 -38.15
N ALA A 250 -54.68 15.68 -39.41
CA ALA A 250 -54.47 16.68 -40.45
C ALA A 250 -55.78 17.41 -40.76
N THR A 251 -55.68 18.66 -41.19
CA THR A 251 -56.80 19.46 -41.69
C THR A 251 -56.47 19.98 -43.09
N THR A 252 -57.36 20.76 -43.69
CA THR A 252 -57.11 21.39 -44.99
C THR A 252 -56.08 22.53 -44.92
N THR A 253 -55.76 23.02 -43.72
CA THR A 253 -54.84 24.15 -43.50
C THR A 253 -53.64 23.81 -42.60
N GLU A 254 -53.72 22.75 -41.82
CA GLU A 254 -52.67 22.33 -40.88
C GLU A 254 -52.30 20.87 -41.04
N GLU A 255 -50.99 20.58 -41.01
CA GLU A 255 -50.48 19.22 -40.96
C GLU A 255 -50.90 18.51 -39.65
N GLY A 256 -51.13 17.21 -39.77
CA GLY A 256 -51.31 16.31 -38.63
C GLY A 256 -49.98 15.75 -38.16
N LEU A 257 -50.04 14.94 -37.09
CA LEU A 257 -48.91 14.22 -36.50
C LEU A 257 -49.33 12.80 -36.17
N LYS A 258 -48.42 11.87 -36.41
CA LYS A 258 -48.51 10.48 -35.95
C LYS A 258 -47.19 10.07 -35.32
N GLU A 259 -47.26 9.16 -34.36
CA GLU A 259 -46.11 8.62 -33.67
C GLU A 259 -46.15 7.10 -33.60
N ARG A 260 -44.99 6.47 -33.39
CA ARG A 260 -44.89 5.05 -33.02
C ARG A 260 -43.67 4.84 -32.15
N THR A 261 -43.80 3.95 -31.17
CA THR A 261 -42.73 3.68 -30.19
C THR A 261 -42.15 2.29 -30.41
N CYS A 262 -40.82 2.20 -30.31
CA CYS A 262 -40.09 0.94 -30.38
C CYS A 262 -40.36 0.14 -29.10
N SER A 263 -40.80 -1.11 -29.23
CA SER A 263 -41.14 -1.95 -28.07
C SER A 263 -39.93 -2.46 -27.28
N VAL A 264 -38.70 -2.22 -27.78
CA VAL A 264 -37.46 -2.72 -27.18
C VAL A 264 -36.72 -1.62 -26.42
N CYS A 265 -36.55 -0.46 -27.05
CA CYS A 265 -35.75 0.65 -26.51
C CYS A 265 -36.56 1.91 -26.20
N GLU A 266 -37.89 1.85 -26.36
CA GLU A 266 -38.82 2.97 -26.07
C GLU A 266 -38.57 4.25 -26.89
N TYR A 267 -37.74 4.18 -27.93
CA TYR A 267 -37.57 5.29 -28.88
C TYR A 267 -38.89 5.57 -29.61
N THR A 268 -39.37 6.81 -29.54
CA THR A 268 -40.55 7.27 -30.28
C THR A 268 -40.13 7.97 -31.57
N GLN A 269 -40.66 7.48 -32.68
CA GLN A 269 -40.57 8.12 -33.98
C GLN A 269 -41.84 8.92 -34.24
N GLU A 270 -41.68 10.16 -34.69
CA GLU A 270 -42.78 11.04 -35.11
C GLU A 270 -42.69 11.35 -36.61
N GLU A 271 -43.84 11.46 -37.26
CA GLU A 271 -43.99 11.85 -38.65
C GLU A 271 -45.17 12.83 -38.83
N THR A 272 -45.03 13.79 -39.73
CA THR A 272 -46.12 14.68 -40.11
C THR A 272 -47.07 14.00 -41.10
N ILE A 273 -48.35 14.31 -40.96
CA ILE A 273 -49.40 13.92 -41.91
C ILE A 273 -49.68 15.15 -42.78
N PRO A 274 -49.50 15.08 -44.11
CA PRO A 274 -49.79 16.20 -44.99
C PRO A 274 -51.22 16.71 -44.85
N VAL A 275 -51.43 18.00 -45.12
CA VAL A 275 -52.78 18.60 -45.16
C VAL A 275 -53.70 17.84 -46.11
N HIS A 276 -54.99 17.79 -45.78
CA HIS A 276 -56.00 17.26 -46.68
C HIS A 276 -56.16 18.18 -47.90
N THR A 277 -55.86 17.69 -49.09
CA THR A 277 -56.14 18.41 -50.33
C THR A 277 -57.53 18.05 -50.84
N HIS A 278 -58.37 19.07 -51.07
CA HIS A 278 -59.56 18.90 -51.87
C HIS A 278 -59.20 19.11 -53.33
N ASP A 279 -58.96 18.01 -54.05
CA ASP A 279 -58.94 18.06 -55.50
C ASP A 279 -60.38 18.03 -56.01
N VAL A 280 -60.72 19.01 -56.86
CA VAL A 280 -61.99 18.99 -57.59
C VAL A 280 -61.92 17.81 -58.56
N HIS A 281 -62.52 16.68 -58.17
CA HIS A 281 -62.50 15.44 -58.94
C HIS A 281 -63.23 15.54 -60.29
N ASP A 282 -64.10 16.54 -60.47
CA ASP A 282 -64.76 16.83 -61.74
C ASP A 282 -64.68 18.32 -62.08
N LYS A 283 -63.78 18.68 -63.01
CA LYS A 283 -63.71 20.06 -63.52
C LYS A 283 -64.91 20.41 -64.41
N ALA A 284 -65.75 19.44 -64.77
CA ALA A 284 -66.94 19.69 -65.57
C ALA A 284 -68.08 20.24 -64.70
N TRP A 285 -68.49 21.46 -65.00
CA TRP A 285 -69.66 22.09 -64.41
C TRP A 285 -70.92 21.28 -64.72
N LYS A 286 -71.71 20.99 -63.68
CA LYS A 286 -73.06 20.45 -63.76
C LYS A 286 -74.06 21.61 -63.73
N TYR A 287 -75.20 21.44 -64.38
CA TYR A 287 -76.28 22.44 -64.36
C TYR A 287 -77.65 21.81 -64.50
N ASP A 288 -78.65 22.51 -63.98
CA ASP A 288 -80.07 22.32 -64.24
C ASP A 288 -80.71 23.65 -64.69
N ASP A 289 -82.05 23.68 -64.84
CA ASP A 289 -82.78 24.85 -65.33
C ASP A 289 -82.70 26.08 -64.42
N THR A 290 -82.19 25.93 -63.19
CA THR A 290 -82.20 26.99 -62.16
C THR A 290 -80.81 27.29 -61.59
N ASN A 291 -79.89 26.31 -61.56
CA ASN A 291 -78.58 26.46 -60.93
C ASN A 291 -77.47 25.67 -61.62
N HIS A 292 -76.23 26.12 -61.39
CA HIS A 292 -75.00 25.47 -61.84
C HIS A 292 -74.11 25.18 -60.63
N TRP A 293 -73.43 24.04 -60.62
CA TRP A 293 -72.48 23.65 -59.57
C TRP A 293 -71.29 22.87 -60.13
N GLN A 294 -70.21 22.84 -59.36
CA GLN A 294 -68.97 22.13 -59.67
C GLN A 294 -68.60 21.24 -58.48
#